data_AF-A0A7V8QMR1-F1
#
_entry.id   AF-A0A7V8QMR1-F1
#
_cell.length_a   1.000
_cell.length_b   1.000
_cell.length_c   1.000
_cell.angle_alpha   90.00
_cell.angle_beta   90.00
_cell.angle_gamma   90.00
#
_symmetry.space_group_name_H-M   'P 1'
#
loop_
_entity.id
_entity.type
_entity.pdbx_description
1 polymer ?
#
loop_
_entity_poly.entity_id
_entity_poly.type
_entity_poly.pdbx_seq_one_letter_code
_entity_poly.pdbx_strand_id
1 'polypeptide(L)' 'MDISKIFIDSFVKSTARAAYGASLYKGKNDKIAADKAAVDEMRKELNLINMKGKIVIG' A
#
# COMPACT_ATOMS: atom_id res chain seq x y z
N MET A 1 -18.06 6.06 -11.38
CA MET A 1 -17.02 6.55 -10.46
C MET A 1 -15.74 6.35 -11.23
N ASP A 2 -15.24 7.42 -11.83
CA ASP A 2 -14.26 7.27 -12.89
C ASP A 2 -12.90 7.68 -12.34
N ILE A 3 -12.04 6.68 -12.15
CA ILE A 3 -10.64 6.90 -11.84
C ILE A 3 -9.91 7.17 -13.15
N SER A 4 -9.13 8.25 -13.19
CA SER A 4 -8.25 8.50 -14.32
C SER A 4 -7.29 7.32 -14.51
N LYS A 5 -7.24 6.79 -15.73
CA LYS A 5 -6.43 5.60 -16.07
C LYS A 5 -4.94 5.78 -15.71
N ILE A 6 -4.47 7.02 -15.64
CA ILE A 6 -3.09 7.36 -15.26
C ILE A 6 -2.71 6.88 -13.85
N PHE A 7 -3.69 6.67 -12.97
CA PHE A 7 -3.44 6.23 -11.59
C PHE A 7 -3.50 4.72 -11.39
N ILE A 8 -4.01 3.96 -12.38
CA ILE A 8 -4.24 2.52 -12.23
C ILE A 8 -2.94 1.81 -11.87
N ASP A 9 -1.87 2.04 -12.64
CA ASP A 9 -0.58 1.37 -12.42
C ASP A 9 0.04 1.76 -11.07
N SER A 10 -0.14 3.01 -10.63
CA SER A 10 0.34 3.46 -9.32
C SER A 10 -0.38 2.77 -8.17
N PHE A 11 -1.70 2.56 -8.27
CA PHE A 11 -2.46 1.82 -7.25
C PHE A 11 -2.16 0.30 -7.28
N VAL A 12 -1.94 -0.28 -8.46
CA VAL A 12 -1.45 -1.65 -8.57
C VAL A 12 -0.09 -1.79 -7.87
N LYS A 13 0.82 -0.83 -8.10
CA LYS A 13 2.14 -0.84 -7.44
C LYS A 13 2.04 -0.70 -5.92
N SER A 14 1.19 0.20 -5.40
CA SER A 14 1.06 0.40 -3.95
C SER A 14 0.54 -0.86 -3.24
N THR A 15 -0.44 -1.54 -3.83
CA THR A 15 -0.96 -2.83 -3.29
C THR A 15 0.07 -3.95 -3.39
N ALA A 16 0.81 -4.04 -4.50
CA ALA A 16 1.89 -5.02 -4.65
C ALA A 16 3.00 -4.83 -3.61
N ARG A 17 3.39 -3.58 -3.32
CA ARG A 17 4.39 -3.27 -2.29
C ARG A 17 3.88 -3.57 -0.87
N ALA A 18 2.62 -3.28 -0.59
CA ALA A 18 1.99 -3.67 0.68
C ALA A 18 2.04 -5.20 0.90
N ALA A 19 1.65 -5.97 -0.12
CA ALA A 19 1.70 -7.44 -0.08
C ALA A 19 3.14 -7.95 0.11
N TYR A 20 4.11 -7.33 -0.56
CA TYR A 20 5.53 -7.63 -0.35
C TYR A 20 5.95 -7.38 1.10
N GLY A 21 5.65 -6.22 1.69
CA GLY A 21 5.97 -5.90 3.08
C GLY A 21 5.39 -6.91 4.08
N ALA A 22 4.11 -7.26 3.93
CA ALA A 22 3.46 -8.29 4.74
C ALA A 22 4.12 -9.67 4.58
N SER A 23 4.51 -10.03 3.35
CA SER A 23 5.06 -11.36 3.04
C SER A 23 6.36 -11.66 3.79
N LEU A 24 7.14 -10.63 4.16
CA LEU A 24 8.37 -10.76 4.96
C LEU A 24 8.11 -11.30 6.38
N TYR A 25 6.86 -11.27 6.83
CA TYR A 25 6.42 -11.72 8.15
C TYR A 25 5.52 -12.96 8.09
N LYS A 26 5.32 -13.53 6.90
CA LYS A 26 4.58 -14.78 6.72
C LYS A 26 5.21 -15.90 7.55
N GLY A 27 4.39 -16.59 8.35
CA GLY A 27 4.83 -17.71 9.20
C GLY A 27 5.57 -17.32 10.48
N LYS A 28 5.73 -16.02 10.78
CA LYS A 28 6.43 -15.55 12.00
C LYS A 28 5.51 -15.35 13.21
N ASN A 29 4.20 -15.54 13.04
CA ASN A 29 3.18 -15.27 14.07
C ASN A 29 3.21 -13.83 14.64
N ASP A 30 3.84 -12.89 13.93
CA ASP A 30 3.96 -11.49 14.32
C ASP A 30 3.02 -10.63 13.46
N LYS A 31 1.74 -10.61 13.87
CA LYS A 31 0.69 -9.89 13.14
C LYS A 31 0.90 -8.38 13.12
N ILE A 32 1.51 -7.82 14.17
CA ILE A 32 1.70 -6.38 14.33
C ILE A 32 2.79 -5.91 13.37
N ALA A 33 3.91 -6.62 13.32
CA ALA A 33 4.98 -6.28 12.39
C ALA A 33 4.58 -6.51 10.93
N ALA A 34 3.81 -7.56 10.64
CA ALA A 34 3.26 -7.80 9.30
C ALA A 34 2.36 -6.65 8.81
N ASP A 35 1.41 -6.22 9.66
CA ASP A 35 0.48 -5.13 9.35
C ASP A 35 1.22 -3.79 9.16
N LYS A 36 2.13 -3.48 10.09
CA LYS A 36 2.98 -2.28 10.00
C LYS A 36 3.81 -2.26 8.71
N ALA A 37 4.46 -3.37 8.36
CA ALA A 37 5.28 -3.45 7.15
C ALA A 37 4.44 -3.26 5.87
N ALA A 38 3.21 -3.77 5.85
CA ALA A 38 2.29 -3.55 4.72
C ALA A 38 1.87 -2.07 4.60
N VAL A 39 1.49 -1.45 5.72
CA VAL A 39 1.09 -0.03 5.77
C VAL A 39 2.24 0.89 5.37
N ASP A 40 3.45 0.63 5.86
CA ASP A 40 4.62 1.45 5.56
C ASP A 40 4.97 1.42 4.06
N GLU A 41 4.99 0.22 3.46
CA GLU A 41 5.23 0.06 2.01
C GLU A 41 4.10 0.66 1.16
N MET A 42 2.83 0.47 1.55
CA MET A 42 1.69 1.05 0.85
C MET A 42 1.75 2.59 0.88
N ARG A 43 1.95 3.17 2.07
CA ARG A 43 1.99 4.63 2.26
C ARG A 43 3.16 5.25 1.50
N LYS A 44 4.31 4.57 1.46
CA LYS A 44 5.47 5.02 0.68
C LYS A 44 5.14 5.17 -0.80
N GLU A 45 4.49 4.18 -1.40
CA GLU A 45 4.10 4.23 -2.82
C GLU A 45 2.99 5.25 -3.08
N LEU A 46 1.97 5.33 -2.20
CA LEU A 46 0.89 6.32 -2.34
C LEU A 46 1.42 7.77 -2.31
N ASN A 47 2.45 8.04 -1.50
CA ASN A 47 3.07 9.36 -1.40
C ASN A 47 3.90 9.76 -2.64
N LEU A 48 4.23 8.82 -3.53
CA LEU A 48 4.90 9.11 -4.80
C LEU A 48 3.92 9.51 -5.91
N ILE A 49 2.64 9.24 -5.73
CA ILE A 49 1.60 9.60 -6.69
C ILE A 49 1.40 11.10 -6.63
N ASN A 50 1.50 11.78 -7.79
CA ASN A 50 1.19 13.20 -7.90
C ASN A 50 -0.32 13.43 -7.78
N MET A 51 -0.84 13.34 -6.55
CA MET A 51 -2.24 13.52 -6.21
C MET A 51 -2.39 14.22 -4.86
N LYS A 52 -3.53 14.88 -4.67
CA LYS A 52 -3.95 15.39 -3.36
C LYS A 52 -4.98 14.45 -2.75
N GLY A 53 -4.51 13.32 -2.22
CA GLY A 53 -5.35 12.29 -1.62
C GLY A 53 -5.77 12.62 -0.17
N LYS A 54 -6.94 12.12 0.25
CA LYS A 54 -7.39 12.09 1.65
C LYS A 54 -7.76 10.66 2.02
N ILE A 55 -7.16 10.13 3.07
CA ILE A 55 -7.55 8.84 3.63
C ILE A 55 -8.88 9.01 4.37
N VAL A 56 -9.88 8.23 3.99
CA VAL A 56 -11.21 8.24 4.63
C VAL A 56 -11.49 6.96 5.42
N ILE A 57 -10.75 5.89 5.14
CA ILE A 57 -10.76 4.59 5.84
C ILE A 57 -9.33 4.08 5.84
N GLY A 58 -8.87 3.55 6.97
CA GLY A 58 -7.54 2.95 7.17
C GLY A 58 -7.44 2.26 8.50
#